data_AF-A0A562LBH7-F1
#
_entry.id   AF-A0A562LBH7-F1
#
_cell.length_a   1.000
_cell.length_b   1.000
_cell.length_c   1.000
_cell.angle_alpha   90.00
_cell.angle_beta   90.00
_cell.angle_gamma   90.00
#
_symmetry.space_group_name_H-M   'P 1'
#
loop_
_entity.id
_entity.type
_entity.pdbx_description
1 polymer ?
#
loop_
_entity_poly.entity_id
_entity_poly.type
_entity_poly.pdbx_seq_one_letter_code
_entity_poly.pdbx_strand_id
1 'polypeptide(L)'
;MRILILSLLALVGAGCGCASLPEVPSHDALRETALRLEFASGVCSGTATGPQTLQTASHCFQFDKLVSVNGVPVQVVTVSDDKRDHAQVVVTGITFKRWAVRGEAPKQGDRIQFFGNPKGNKDSYRRGYVSYVDDKVIAMEVMTCLGDSGAGVLNDAGELVGMVSAVTVDSCLFGIAFR
;
A
#
# COMPACT_ATOMS: atom_id res chain seq x y z
N MET A 1 55.72 19.50 -37.77
CA MET A 1 55.28 19.88 -36.40
C MET A 1 53.86 20.47 -36.47
N ARG A 2 52.95 19.68 -37.01
CA ARG A 2 51.51 19.90 -37.25
C ARG A 2 50.99 18.46 -37.33
N ILE A 3 49.81 18.15 -36.78
CA ILE A 3 49.28 16.78 -36.56
C ILE A 3 49.75 16.19 -35.22
N LEU A 4 49.22 16.69 -34.09
CA LEU A 4 49.13 15.94 -32.81
C LEU A 4 48.33 16.66 -31.70
N ILE A 5 47.43 17.60 -32.05
CA ILE A 5 46.61 18.33 -31.06
C ILE A 5 45.15 18.41 -31.52
N LEU A 6 44.60 17.29 -32.03
CA LEU A 6 43.18 17.24 -32.44
C LEU A 6 42.45 15.96 -32.02
N SER A 7 43.04 15.14 -31.17
CA SER A 7 42.46 13.86 -30.74
C SER A 7 42.08 13.80 -29.25
N LEU A 8 42.31 14.87 -28.47
CA LEU A 8 42.03 14.89 -27.03
C LEU A 8 40.73 15.63 -26.62
N LEU A 9 39.94 16.12 -27.59
CA LEU A 9 38.70 16.87 -27.32
C LEU A 9 37.41 16.13 -27.70
N ALA A 10 37.47 14.83 -27.99
CA ALA A 10 36.32 14.04 -28.42
C ALA A 10 35.83 13.01 -27.37
N LEU A 11 36.27 13.10 -26.11
CA LEU A 11 35.97 12.11 -25.06
C LEU A 11 35.36 12.68 -23.77
N VAL A 12 34.72 13.85 -23.82
CA VAL A 12 33.99 14.43 -22.65
C VAL A 12 32.47 14.46 -22.88
N GLY A 13 31.98 14.05 -24.05
CA GLY A 13 30.55 14.13 -24.40
C GLY A 13 29.71 12.88 -24.19
N ALA A 14 30.29 11.76 -23.76
CA ALA A 14 29.59 10.48 -23.64
C ALA A 14 29.50 10.06 -22.17
N GLY A 15 28.35 10.29 -21.53
CA GLY A 15 28.05 9.57 -20.28
C GLY A 15 27.21 10.25 -19.21
N CYS A 16 26.67 11.45 -19.40
CA CYS A 16 25.57 11.93 -18.54
C CYS A 16 24.23 11.41 -19.06
N GLY A 17 24.12 10.09 -19.20
CA GLY A 17 22.81 9.46 -19.19
C GLY A 17 22.26 9.71 -17.79
N CYS A 18 21.43 10.73 -17.63
CA CYS A 18 20.61 10.88 -16.45
C CYS A 18 19.75 9.62 -16.34
N ALA A 19 20.27 8.61 -15.67
CA ALA A 19 19.45 7.56 -15.11
C ALA A 19 18.51 8.29 -14.15
N SER A 20 17.32 8.64 -14.64
CA SER A 20 16.23 9.11 -13.79
C SER A 20 16.04 8.00 -12.77
N LEU A 21 16.50 8.25 -11.54
CA LEU A 21 16.20 7.38 -10.43
C LEU A 21 14.68 7.19 -10.42
N PRO A 22 14.19 5.97 -10.16
CA PRO A 22 12.74 5.75 -10.05
C PRO A 22 12.18 6.77 -9.06
N GLU A 23 11.26 7.60 -9.55
CA GLU A 23 10.67 8.67 -8.74
C GLU A 23 9.84 8.01 -7.64
N VAL A 24 10.21 8.28 -6.39
CA VAL A 24 9.39 7.88 -5.23
C VAL A 24 8.04 8.59 -5.36
N PRO A 25 6.91 7.87 -5.36
CA PRO A 25 5.61 8.50 -5.54
C PRO A 25 5.36 9.56 -4.47
N SER A 26 4.76 10.68 -4.87
CA SER A 26 4.34 11.72 -3.93
C SER A 26 3.31 11.18 -2.93
N HIS A 27 3.17 11.85 -1.78
CA HIS A 27 2.17 11.50 -0.77
C HIS A 27 0.75 11.41 -1.36
N ASP A 28 0.39 12.34 -2.25
CA ASP A 28 -0.92 12.32 -2.93
C ASP A 28 -1.05 11.15 -3.90
N ALA A 29 0.03 10.80 -4.62
CA ALA A 29 0.04 9.60 -5.46
C ALA A 29 -0.13 8.32 -4.62
N LEU A 30 0.48 8.23 -3.43
CA LEU A 30 0.26 7.10 -2.53
C LEU A 30 -1.21 7.06 -2.05
N ARG A 31 -1.76 8.21 -1.65
CA ARG A 31 -3.17 8.35 -1.22
C ARG A 31 -4.15 7.87 -2.29
N GLU A 32 -3.89 8.15 -3.56
CA GLU A 32 -4.73 7.73 -4.69
C GLU A 32 -4.84 6.20 -4.86
N THR A 33 -3.92 5.42 -4.30
CA THR A 33 -4.01 3.95 -4.31
C THR A 33 -4.90 3.42 -3.19
N ALA A 34 -5.12 4.19 -2.13
CA ALA A 34 -5.91 3.81 -0.99
C ALA A 34 -7.41 3.98 -1.26
N LEU A 35 -8.18 3.02 -0.77
CA LEU A 35 -9.60 2.95 -1.00
C LEU A 35 -10.34 2.89 0.33
N ARG A 36 -11.42 3.65 0.42
CA ARG A 36 -12.46 3.47 1.41
C ARG A 36 -13.51 2.51 0.84
N LEU A 37 -13.79 1.43 1.56
CA LEU A 37 -14.77 0.42 1.14
C LEU A 37 -16.01 0.54 2.02
N GLU A 38 -17.14 0.84 1.41
CA GLU A 38 -18.43 0.91 2.10
C GLU A 38 -19.21 -0.40 1.92
N PHE A 39 -19.55 -1.02 3.04
CA PHE A 39 -20.44 -2.18 3.12
C PHE A 39 -21.78 -1.74 3.74
N ALA A 40 -22.84 -2.53 3.61
CA ALA A 40 -24.17 -2.11 4.07
C ALA A 40 -24.24 -1.89 5.59
N SER A 41 -23.42 -2.62 6.35
CA SER A 41 -23.34 -2.60 7.81
C SER A 41 -22.05 -2.00 8.37
N GLY A 42 -21.12 -1.57 7.52
CA GLY A 42 -19.80 -1.16 8.00
C GLY A 42 -18.85 -0.61 6.94
N VAL A 43 -17.59 -0.47 7.35
CA VAL A 43 -16.52 0.14 6.57
C VAL A 43 -15.26 -0.67 6.73
N CYS A 44 -14.58 -0.91 5.61
CA CYS A 44 -13.20 -1.37 5.59
C CYS A 44 -12.35 -0.44 4.73
N SER A 45 -11.07 -0.75 4.67
CA SER A 45 -10.12 -0.14 3.75
C SER A 45 -9.79 -1.11 2.61
N GLY A 46 -9.17 -0.59 1.56
CA GLY A 46 -8.71 -1.38 0.44
C GLY A 46 -7.55 -0.68 -0.26
N THR A 47 -6.95 -1.37 -1.22
CA THR A 47 -5.92 -0.80 -2.08
C THR A 47 -6.18 -1.17 -3.52
N ALA A 48 -6.18 -0.20 -4.43
CA ALA A 48 -6.23 -0.48 -5.86
C ALA A 48 -4.95 -1.22 -6.29
N THR A 49 -5.09 -2.36 -6.96
CA THR A 49 -3.98 -3.19 -7.46
C THR A 49 -4.06 -3.41 -8.98
N GLY A 50 -5.05 -2.82 -9.64
CA GLY A 50 -5.18 -2.73 -11.08
C GLY A 50 -6.28 -1.73 -11.45
N PRO A 51 -6.65 -1.58 -12.74
CA PRO A 51 -7.65 -0.60 -13.17
C PRO A 51 -9.06 -0.83 -12.61
N GLN A 52 -9.41 -2.08 -12.30
CA GLN A 52 -10.72 -2.49 -11.77
C GLN A 52 -10.56 -3.53 -10.66
N THR A 53 -9.34 -3.67 -10.14
CA THR A 53 -8.97 -4.68 -9.18
C THR A 53 -8.48 -3.99 -7.92
N LEU A 54 -8.97 -4.44 -6.78
CA LEU A 54 -8.52 -4.02 -5.47
C LEU A 54 -8.16 -5.23 -4.63
N GLN A 55 -7.37 -5.01 -3.58
CA GLN A 55 -7.21 -5.96 -2.49
C GLN A 55 -7.81 -5.40 -1.19
N THR A 56 -8.23 -6.30 -0.31
CA THR A 56 -8.70 -5.98 1.04
C THR A 56 -8.68 -7.25 1.91
N ALA A 57 -9.10 -7.14 3.17
CA ALA A 57 -9.19 -8.27 4.07
C ALA A 57 -10.43 -9.13 3.73
N SER A 58 -10.30 -10.45 3.69
CA SER A 58 -11.40 -11.32 3.27
C SER A 58 -12.53 -11.38 4.31
N HIS A 59 -12.24 -11.15 5.59
CA HIS A 59 -13.27 -11.03 6.63
C HIS A 59 -14.27 -9.88 6.38
N CYS A 60 -13.89 -8.84 5.64
CA CYS A 60 -14.82 -7.75 5.29
C CYS A 60 -16.00 -8.23 4.43
N PHE A 61 -15.87 -9.37 3.74
CA PHE A 61 -16.91 -9.97 2.89
C PHE A 61 -17.65 -11.15 3.54
N GLN A 62 -17.28 -11.58 4.74
CA GLN A 62 -17.88 -12.78 5.35
C GLN A 62 -19.38 -12.62 5.65
N PHE A 63 -19.83 -11.40 5.94
CA PHE A 63 -21.21 -11.15 6.38
C PHE A 63 -21.90 -9.99 5.66
N ASP A 64 -21.24 -9.37 4.68
CA ASP A 64 -21.73 -8.14 4.07
C ASP A 64 -21.32 -8.00 2.61
N LYS A 65 -22.05 -7.15 1.89
CA LYS A 65 -21.83 -6.85 0.48
C LYS A 65 -21.20 -5.48 0.34
N LEU A 66 -20.12 -5.39 -0.44
CA LEU A 66 -19.56 -4.11 -0.86
C LEU A 66 -20.58 -3.33 -1.69
N VAL A 67 -20.89 -2.10 -1.26
CA VAL A 67 -21.88 -1.20 -1.88
C VAL A 67 -21.20 -0.12 -2.70
N SER A 68 -20.14 0.50 -2.16
CA SER A 68 -19.38 1.53 -2.85
C SER A 68 -17.90 1.49 -2.53
N VAL A 69 -17.12 2.10 -3.42
CA VAL A 69 -15.69 2.35 -3.24
C VAL A 69 -15.48 3.85 -3.33
N ASN A 70 -14.91 4.45 -2.28
CA ASN A 70 -14.73 5.90 -2.17
C ASN A 70 -16.04 6.68 -2.36
N GLY A 71 -17.18 6.11 -1.96
CA GLY A 71 -18.52 6.67 -2.16
C GLY A 71 -19.09 6.51 -3.57
N VAL A 72 -18.37 5.87 -4.50
CA VAL A 72 -18.86 5.54 -5.85
C VAL A 72 -19.50 4.16 -5.83
N PRO A 73 -20.80 4.01 -6.18
CA PRO A 73 -21.43 2.69 -6.25
C PRO A 73 -20.70 1.76 -7.21
N VAL A 74 -20.49 0.51 -6.78
CA VAL A 74 -19.81 -0.51 -7.59
C VAL A 74 -20.61 -1.81 -7.62
N GLN A 75 -20.28 -2.68 -8.57
CA GLN A 75 -20.70 -4.08 -8.54
C GLN A 75 -19.48 -4.97 -8.40
N VAL A 76 -19.55 -5.93 -7.48
CA VAL A 76 -18.51 -6.96 -7.31
C VAL A 76 -18.71 -8.02 -8.39
N VAL A 77 -17.67 -8.26 -9.19
CA VAL A 77 -17.63 -9.29 -10.23
C VAL A 77 -17.06 -10.58 -9.67
N THR A 78 -15.97 -10.49 -8.93
CA THR A 78 -15.28 -11.66 -8.37
C THR A 78 -14.61 -11.28 -7.05
N VAL A 79 -14.63 -12.22 -6.11
CA VAL A 79 -13.83 -12.20 -4.88
C VAL A 79 -12.99 -13.47 -4.87
N SER A 80 -11.67 -13.32 -4.89
CA SER A 80 -10.71 -14.42 -4.75
C SER A 80 -10.05 -14.30 -3.38
N ASP A 81 -10.29 -15.28 -2.51
CA ASP A 81 -9.77 -15.34 -1.14
C ASP A 81 -8.72 -16.46 -1.06
N ASP A 82 -7.51 -16.10 -0.63
CA ASP A 82 -6.38 -17.01 -0.54
C ASP A 82 -6.28 -17.74 0.83
N LYS A 83 -7.29 -17.57 1.69
CA LYS A 83 -7.39 -18.17 3.04
C LYS A 83 -6.40 -17.63 4.06
N ARG A 84 -5.75 -16.50 3.78
CA ARG A 84 -4.88 -15.78 4.73
C ARG A 84 -5.47 -14.43 5.15
N ASP A 85 -6.79 -14.36 5.20
CA ASP A 85 -7.55 -13.11 5.39
C ASP A 85 -7.25 -12.05 4.33
N HIS A 86 -6.88 -12.47 3.12
CA HIS A 86 -6.58 -11.60 1.99
C HIS A 86 -7.50 -11.93 0.81
N ALA A 87 -8.16 -10.90 0.29
CA ALA A 87 -9.07 -10.99 -0.84
C ALA A 87 -8.64 -10.05 -1.97
N GLN A 88 -8.56 -10.59 -3.19
CA GLN A 88 -8.52 -9.81 -4.42
C GLN A 88 -9.94 -9.70 -4.99
N VAL A 89 -10.37 -8.48 -5.29
CA VAL A 89 -11.74 -8.18 -5.70
C VAL A 89 -11.72 -7.45 -7.03
N VAL A 90 -12.50 -7.95 -7.98
CA VAL A 90 -12.75 -7.27 -9.26
C VAL A 90 -14.10 -6.56 -9.17
N VAL A 91 -14.13 -5.28 -9.52
CA VAL A 91 -15.32 -4.43 -9.46
C VAL A 91 -15.62 -3.74 -10.80
N THR A 92 -16.88 -3.40 -11.04
CA THR A 92 -17.30 -2.51 -12.13
C THR A 92 -18.00 -1.26 -11.58
N GLY A 93 -18.16 -0.24 -12.43
CA GLY A 93 -18.71 1.07 -12.06
C GLY A 93 -17.65 2.12 -11.72
N ILE A 94 -16.39 1.70 -11.57
CA ILE A 94 -15.24 2.59 -11.37
C ILE A 94 -14.02 2.09 -12.16
N THR A 95 -13.12 3.01 -12.52
CA THR A 95 -11.77 2.70 -13.00
C THR A 95 -10.77 3.47 -12.15
N PHE A 96 -9.88 2.74 -11.49
CA PHE A 96 -8.82 3.33 -10.67
C PHE A 96 -7.77 3.98 -11.55
N LYS A 97 -7.44 5.25 -11.28
CA LYS A 97 -6.44 6.01 -12.03
C LYS A 97 -5.00 5.64 -11.65
N ARG A 98 -4.85 5.07 -10.47
CA ARG A 98 -3.58 4.64 -9.90
C ARG A 98 -3.81 3.38 -9.08
N TRP A 99 -2.81 2.51 -9.07
CA TRP A 99 -2.82 1.29 -8.30
C TRP A 99 -1.42 1.05 -7.76
N ALA A 100 -1.34 0.39 -6.60
CA ALA A 100 -0.09 0.00 -6.00
C ALA A 100 0.52 -1.16 -6.78
N VAL A 101 1.85 -1.18 -6.85
CA VAL A 101 2.62 -2.29 -7.40
C VAL A 101 3.18 -3.08 -6.23
N ARG A 102 3.26 -4.40 -6.37
CA ARG A 102 3.82 -5.26 -5.32
C ARG A 102 5.32 -5.01 -5.18
N GLY A 103 5.77 -4.81 -3.95
CA GLY A 103 7.19 -4.71 -3.61
C GLY A 103 7.75 -6.03 -3.06
N GLU A 104 9.02 -5.98 -2.71
CA GLU A 104 9.69 -7.07 -1.99
C GLU A 104 9.10 -7.28 -0.59
N ALA A 105 9.26 -8.49 -0.06
CA ALA A 105 8.85 -8.78 1.32
C ALA A 105 9.65 -7.88 2.30
N PRO A 106 8.98 -7.25 3.28
CA PRO A 106 9.65 -6.33 4.18
C PRO A 106 10.46 -7.09 5.22
N LYS A 107 11.43 -6.41 5.83
CA LYS A 107 12.29 -6.91 6.91
C LYS A 107 11.96 -6.20 8.22
N GLN A 108 12.30 -6.85 9.35
CA GLN A 108 12.25 -6.18 10.64
C GLN A 108 13.07 -4.88 10.63
N GLY A 109 12.48 -3.82 11.15
CA GLY A 109 13.05 -2.46 11.14
C GLY A 109 12.75 -1.65 9.90
N ASP A 110 12.20 -2.24 8.83
CA ASP A 110 11.80 -1.47 7.64
C ASP A 110 10.69 -0.48 7.98
N ARG A 111 10.79 0.73 7.41
CA ARG A 111 9.76 1.74 7.52
C ARG A 111 8.56 1.37 6.65
N ILE A 112 7.38 1.53 7.21
CA ILE A 112 6.12 1.30 6.49
C ILE A 112 5.17 2.48 6.67
N GLN A 113 4.27 2.64 5.71
CA GLN A 113 3.23 3.67 5.74
C GLN A 113 1.97 3.17 5.06
N PHE A 114 0.82 3.70 5.45
CA PHE A 114 -0.45 3.39 4.80
C PHE A 114 -1.48 4.48 5.02
N PHE A 115 -2.49 4.48 4.17
CA PHE A 115 -3.74 5.19 4.38
C PHE A 115 -4.83 4.17 4.67
N GLY A 116 -5.58 4.39 5.74
CA GLY A 116 -6.71 3.56 6.11
C GLY A 116 -7.91 4.40 6.49
N ASN A 117 -9.00 3.73 6.86
CA ASN A 117 -10.27 4.36 7.18
C ASN A 117 -10.70 4.05 8.64
N PRO A 118 -9.87 4.41 9.64
CA PRO A 118 -10.08 4.01 11.02
C PRO A 118 -11.39 4.58 11.53
N LYS A 119 -12.26 3.72 12.05
CA LYS A 119 -13.61 4.05 12.52
C LYS A 119 -14.44 4.81 11.47
N GLY A 120 -14.14 4.61 10.19
CA GLY A 120 -14.82 5.26 9.07
C GLY A 120 -14.28 6.64 8.67
N ASN A 121 -13.29 7.19 9.38
CA ASN A 121 -12.62 8.45 9.02
C ASN A 121 -11.79 8.25 7.76
N LYS A 122 -12.04 9.04 6.72
CA LYS A 122 -11.44 8.84 5.40
C LYS A 122 -9.94 9.20 5.37
N ASP A 123 -9.17 8.45 4.60
CA ASP A 123 -7.79 8.75 4.19
C ASP A 123 -6.82 9.09 5.35
N SER A 124 -6.90 8.36 6.48
CA SER A 124 -6.01 8.59 7.62
C SER A 124 -4.63 8.01 7.38
N TYR A 125 -3.68 8.88 7.06
CA TYR A 125 -2.26 8.56 6.87
C TYR A 125 -1.56 8.21 8.17
N ARG A 126 -0.81 7.10 8.17
CA ARG A 126 0.06 6.69 9.27
C ARG A 126 1.36 6.08 8.75
N ARG A 127 2.38 6.14 9.61
CA ARG A 127 3.72 5.61 9.37
C ARG A 127 4.22 4.91 10.63
N GLY A 128 4.99 3.85 10.45
CA GLY A 128 5.57 3.06 11.52
C GLY A 128 6.72 2.20 11.02
N TYR A 129 7.00 1.13 11.75
CA TYR A 129 8.06 0.18 11.41
C TYR A 129 7.56 -1.25 11.50
N VAL A 130 8.20 -2.14 10.75
CA VAL A 130 8.00 -3.59 10.91
C VAL A 130 8.67 -4.05 12.19
N SER A 131 7.89 -4.53 13.14
CA SER A 131 8.39 -5.05 14.43
C SER A 131 8.80 -6.51 14.33
N TYR A 132 8.12 -7.30 13.50
CA TYR A 132 8.36 -8.73 13.31
C TYR A 132 7.88 -9.19 11.93
N VAL A 133 8.58 -10.13 11.32
CA VAL A 133 8.17 -10.77 10.07
C VAL A 133 8.49 -12.26 10.10
N ASP A 134 7.54 -13.07 9.66
CA ASP A 134 7.75 -14.48 9.28
C ASP A 134 7.10 -14.80 7.92
N ASP A 135 6.96 -16.08 7.58
CA ASP A 135 6.41 -16.53 6.30
C ASP A 135 4.92 -16.19 6.11
N LYS A 136 4.21 -15.81 7.19
CA LYS A 136 2.76 -15.62 7.19
C LYS A 136 2.32 -14.26 7.70
N VAL A 137 3.09 -13.65 8.60
CA VAL A 137 2.66 -12.49 9.37
C VAL A 137 3.72 -11.39 9.34
N ILE A 138 3.24 -10.17 9.17
CA ILE A 138 4.00 -8.93 9.42
C ILE A 138 3.35 -8.27 10.63
N ALA A 139 4.10 -8.15 11.72
CA ALA A 139 3.70 -7.32 12.86
C ALA A 139 4.32 -5.93 12.70
N MET A 140 3.52 -4.90 12.96
CA MET A 140 3.90 -3.51 12.72
C MET A 140 3.69 -2.67 13.98
N GLU A 141 4.63 -1.79 14.27
CA GLU A 141 4.48 -0.75 15.28
C GLU A 141 3.85 0.47 14.62
N VAL A 142 2.51 0.50 14.60
CA VAL A 142 1.73 1.61 14.04
C VAL A 142 0.31 1.59 14.58
N MET A 143 -0.24 2.78 14.86
CA MET A 143 -1.61 2.91 15.35
C MET A 143 -2.61 2.34 14.34
N THR A 144 -3.28 1.26 14.70
CA THR A 144 -4.25 0.57 13.83
C THR A 144 -5.57 0.42 14.57
N CYS A 145 -6.69 0.56 13.86
CA CYS A 145 -8.03 0.56 14.41
C CYS A 145 -8.98 -0.27 13.55
N LEU A 146 -10.15 -0.64 14.11
CA LEU A 146 -11.25 -1.17 13.31
C LEU A 146 -11.58 -0.20 12.16
N GLY A 147 -11.80 -0.74 10.96
CA GLY A 147 -11.96 0.01 9.71
C GLY A 147 -10.70 0.09 8.85
N ASP A 148 -9.52 -0.17 9.43
CA ASP A 148 -8.26 -0.26 8.66
C ASP A 148 -8.07 -1.59 7.95
N SER A 149 -8.86 -2.62 8.29
CA SER A 149 -8.85 -3.90 7.61
C SER A 149 -8.87 -3.72 6.09
N GLY A 150 -7.86 -4.27 5.41
CA GLY A 150 -7.66 -4.17 3.97
C GLY A 150 -6.78 -3.00 3.49
N ALA A 151 -6.35 -2.09 4.37
CA ALA A 151 -5.43 -1.02 4.01
C ALA A 151 -4.08 -1.60 3.57
N GLY A 152 -3.56 -1.14 2.43
CA GLY A 152 -2.28 -1.58 1.89
C GLY A 152 -1.12 -0.97 2.63
N VAL A 153 -0.19 -1.80 3.07
CA VAL A 153 1.04 -1.39 3.75
C VAL A 153 2.10 -1.16 2.70
N LEU A 154 2.65 0.05 2.66
CA LEU A 154 3.58 0.52 1.63
C LEU A 154 4.99 0.72 2.22
N ASN A 155 6.02 0.40 1.45
CA ASN A 155 7.41 0.73 1.79
C ASN A 155 7.76 2.20 1.43
N ASP A 156 9.02 2.61 1.65
CA ASP A 156 9.50 3.96 1.33
C ASP A 156 9.52 4.24 -0.19
N ALA A 157 9.53 3.21 -1.05
CA ALA A 157 9.40 3.33 -2.50
C ALA A 157 7.93 3.43 -2.97
N GLY A 158 6.96 3.33 -2.06
CA GLY A 158 5.53 3.35 -2.40
C GLY A 158 4.98 2.02 -2.91
N GLU A 159 5.74 0.94 -2.76
CA GLU A 159 5.33 -0.39 -3.18
C GLU A 159 4.58 -1.11 -2.07
N LEU A 160 3.61 -1.92 -2.47
CA LEU A 160 2.78 -2.71 -1.58
C LEU A 160 3.52 -3.93 -1.05
N VAL A 161 3.78 -3.94 0.25
CA VAL A 161 4.55 -4.99 0.94
C VAL A 161 3.70 -5.82 1.90
N GLY A 162 2.46 -5.39 2.18
CA GLY A 162 1.53 -6.09 3.05
C GLY A 162 0.15 -5.45 3.07
N MET A 163 -0.68 -5.88 4.01
CA MET A 163 -2.03 -5.37 4.19
C MET A 163 -2.43 -5.50 5.66
N VAL A 164 -3.13 -4.50 6.19
CA VAL A 164 -3.72 -4.56 7.52
C VAL A 164 -4.84 -5.59 7.53
N SER A 165 -4.74 -6.62 8.36
CA SER A 165 -5.79 -7.65 8.52
C SER A 165 -6.42 -7.60 9.92
N ALA A 166 -5.60 -7.49 10.97
CA ALA A 166 -6.07 -7.52 12.34
C ALA A 166 -5.40 -6.47 13.22
N VAL A 167 -6.03 -6.21 14.36
CA VAL A 167 -5.45 -5.47 15.48
C VAL A 167 -5.42 -6.38 16.69
N THR A 168 -4.35 -6.34 17.48
CA THR A 168 -4.32 -7.01 18.77
C THR A 168 -5.16 -6.20 19.76
N VAL A 169 -6.31 -6.75 20.17
CA VAL A 169 -7.25 -6.07 21.08
C VAL A 169 -6.89 -6.19 22.56
N ASP A 170 -5.94 -7.06 22.92
CA ASP A 170 -5.56 -7.37 24.31
C ASP A 170 -4.29 -6.62 24.79
N SER A 171 -4.18 -5.32 24.48
CA SER A 171 -3.13 -4.39 24.93
C SER A 171 -1.69 -4.62 24.43
N CYS A 172 -1.24 -3.77 23.49
CA CYS A 172 0.03 -3.04 23.58
C CYS A 172 0.05 -1.85 22.59
N LEU A 173 0.38 -0.66 23.09
CA LEU A 173 0.77 0.53 22.33
C LEU A 173 2.10 1.00 22.94
N PHE A 174 3.21 0.68 22.27
CA PHE A 174 4.62 1.08 22.51
C PHE A 174 5.26 0.77 23.89
N GLY A 175 6.53 0.36 23.85
CA GLY A 175 7.37 0.12 25.04
C GLY A 175 8.10 1.39 25.49
N ILE A 176 8.15 1.63 26.80
CA ILE A 176 8.97 2.68 27.42
C ILE A 176 10.25 2.04 27.95
N ALA A 177 11.42 2.48 27.48
CA ALA A 177 12.71 2.08 28.00
C ALA A 177 13.41 3.29 28.66
N PHE A 178 13.95 3.08 29.86
CA PHE A 178 14.90 3.99 30.49
C PHE A 178 16.30 3.41 30.39
N ARG A 179 17.29 4.30 30.34
CA ARG A 179 18.71 3.94 30.28
C ARG A 179 19.19 3.32 31.59
#